data_AF-A0A7S2AEK6-F1
#
_entry.id   AF-A0A7S2AEK6-F1
#
_cell.length_a   1.000
_cell.length_b   1.000
_cell.length_c   1.000
_cell.angle_alpha   90.00
_cell.angle_beta   90.00
_cell.angle_gamma   90.00
#
_symmetry.space_group_name_H-M   'P 1'
#
loop_
_entity.id
_entity.type
_entity.pdbx_description
1 polymer ?
#
loop_
_entity_poly.entity_id
_entity_poly.type
_entity_poly.pdbx_seq_one_letter_code
_entity_poly.pdbx_strand_id
1 'polypeptide(L)'
;MWRPGLALGLLWLVVVQTVAVRVRQGDCPLCVAEEQCHEACARIWQKAPGSYSCLQACIGAHPDDDFDRPYFDRADRKMKASAQLDANIRRLGEELAADARAAGGAA
;
A
#
# COMPACT_ATOMS: atom_id res chain seq x y z
N MET A 1 -21.87 -28.67 -62.19
CA MET A 1 -22.37 -27.31 -61.89
C MET A 1 -23.25 -27.39 -60.64
N TRP A 2 -22.71 -27.09 -59.44
CA TRP A 2 -23.42 -26.43 -58.33
C TRP A 2 -22.46 -26.28 -57.14
N ARG A 3 -22.22 -25.05 -56.67
CA ARG A 3 -21.51 -24.71 -55.42
C ARG A 3 -22.55 -24.13 -54.46
N PRO A 4 -22.75 -24.72 -53.27
CA PRO A 4 -23.24 -23.95 -52.13
C PRO A 4 -22.42 -24.25 -50.86
N GLY A 5 -22.08 -23.23 -50.09
CA GLY A 5 -21.57 -23.46 -48.73
C GLY A 5 -20.57 -22.45 -48.15
N LEU A 6 -20.37 -21.29 -48.76
CA LEU A 6 -19.65 -20.15 -48.14
C LEU A 6 -20.55 -19.41 -47.13
N ALA A 7 -21.11 -20.12 -46.15
CA ALA A 7 -22.04 -19.52 -45.17
C ALA A 7 -21.77 -19.94 -43.71
N LEU A 8 -20.64 -20.58 -43.42
CA LEU A 8 -20.25 -21.03 -42.06
C LEU A 8 -19.14 -20.20 -41.42
N GLY A 9 -18.71 -19.10 -42.05
CA GLY A 9 -17.56 -18.29 -41.59
C GLY A 9 -17.90 -17.05 -40.76
N LEU A 10 -19.18 -16.71 -40.56
CA LEU A 10 -19.61 -15.42 -40.00
C LEU A 10 -20.24 -15.51 -38.60
N LEU A 11 -20.16 -16.66 -37.94
CA LEU A 11 -20.68 -16.87 -36.58
C LEU A 11 -19.56 -16.98 -35.53
N TRP A 12 -18.50 -16.19 -35.67
CA TRP A 12 -17.38 -16.11 -34.72
C TRP A 12 -16.98 -14.66 -34.37
N LEU A 13 -17.90 -13.70 -34.55
CA LEU A 13 -17.65 -12.32 -34.13
C LEU A 13 -18.40 -11.97 -32.83
N VAL A 14 -17.59 -11.87 -31.78
CA VAL A 14 -17.69 -10.82 -30.75
C VAL A 14 -18.82 -11.00 -29.74
N VAL A 15 -18.63 -11.94 -28.81
CA VAL A 15 -19.13 -11.75 -27.43
C VAL A 15 -18.00 -11.06 -26.66
N VAL A 16 -17.85 -9.74 -26.87
CA VAL A 16 -17.12 -8.89 -25.94
C VAL A 16 -18.03 -8.73 -24.73
N GLN A 17 -17.80 -9.56 -23.71
CA GLN A 17 -18.37 -9.35 -22.40
C GLN A 17 -17.83 -8.03 -21.88
N THR A 18 -18.60 -6.96 -22.02
CA THR A 18 -18.36 -5.71 -21.30
C THR A 18 -18.58 -6.00 -19.83
N VAL A 19 -17.52 -6.37 -19.11
CA VAL A 19 -17.50 -6.33 -17.65
C VAL A 19 -17.58 -4.86 -17.28
N ALA A 20 -18.81 -4.35 -17.19
CA ALA A 20 -19.11 -3.05 -16.65
C ALA A 20 -18.83 -3.12 -15.15
N VAL A 21 -17.59 -2.79 -14.76
CA VAL A 21 -17.25 -2.50 -13.37
C VAL A 21 -18.10 -1.29 -12.98
N ARG A 22 -19.23 -1.54 -12.30
CA ARG A 22 -20.01 -0.50 -11.66
C ARG A 22 -19.20 0.01 -10.47
N VAL A 23 -18.24 0.89 -10.74
CA VAL A 23 -17.64 1.72 -9.70
C VAL A 23 -18.79 2.56 -9.14
N ARG A 24 -19.13 2.37 -7.86
CA ARG A 24 -20.06 3.25 -7.17
C ARG A 24 -19.51 4.66 -7.32
N GLN A 25 -20.24 5.52 -8.03
CA GLN A 25 -19.92 6.95 -8.13
C GLN A 25 -20.05 7.56 -6.73
N GLY A 26 -18.97 7.58 -5.97
CA GLY A 26 -18.94 8.16 -4.62
C GLY A 26 -17.67 7.86 -3.83
N ASP A 27 -17.05 6.70 -4.03
CA ASP A 27 -15.92 6.29 -3.18
C ASP A 27 -14.58 6.68 -3.84
N CYS A 28 -13.80 7.51 -3.16
CA CYS A 28 -12.44 7.85 -3.59
C CYS A 28 -11.59 6.57 -3.62
N PRO A 29 -10.97 6.19 -4.75
CA PRO A 29 -10.22 4.95 -4.88
C PRO A 29 -9.15 4.75 -3.79
N LEU A 30 -8.47 5.83 -3.40
CA LEU A 30 -7.47 5.78 -2.33
C LEU A 30 -8.10 5.52 -0.95
N CYS A 31 -9.28 6.06 -0.68
CA CYS A 31 -10.00 5.81 0.57
C CYS A 31 -10.44 4.34 0.67
N VAL A 32 -10.93 3.76 -0.43
CA VAL A 32 -11.30 2.34 -0.47
C VAL A 32 -10.07 1.45 -0.26
N ALA A 33 -8.93 1.79 -0.87
CA ALA A 33 -7.68 1.05 -0.66
C ALA A 33 -7.23 1.11 0.81
N GLU A 34 -7.31 2.30 1.42
CA GLU A 34 -7.00 2.49 2.84
C GLU A 34 -7.93 1.67 3.75
N GLU A 35 -9.24 1.67 3.50
CA GLU A 35 -10.21 0.86 4.23
C GLU A 35 -9.92 -0.65 4.11
N GLN A 36 -9.66 -1.13 2.89
CA GLN A 36 -9.30 -2.53 2.65
C GLN A 36 -7.99 -2.90 3.37
N CYS A 37 -7.00 -2.02 3.37
CA CYS A 37 -5.75 -2.21 4.10
C CYS A 37 -6.00 -2.31 5.61
N HIS A 38 -6.82 -1.43 6.19
CA HIS A 38 -7.15 -1.48 7.62
C HIS A 38 -7.88 -2.77 8.01
N GLU A 39 -8.85 -3.22 7.22
CA GLU A 39 -9.53 -4.49 7.45
C GLU A 39 -8.58 -5.68 7.35
N ALA A 40 -7.71 -5.70 6.34
CA ALA A 40 -6.70 -6.75 6.18
C ALA A 40 -5.69 -6.76 7.33
N CYS A 41 -5.24 -5.58 7.77
CA CYS A 41 -4.37 -5.44 8.93
C CYS A 41 -5.00 -6.05 10.19
N ALA A 42 -6.28 -5.76 10.43
CA ALA A 42 -7.00 -6.31 11.57
C ALA A 42 -7.06 -7.84 11.54
N ARG A 43 -7.25 -8.43 10.35
CA ARG A 43 -7.24 -9.90 10.18
C ARG A 43 -5.84 -10.51 10.33
N ILE A 44 -4.81 -9.89 9.76
CA ILE A 44 -3.47 -10.50 9.66
C ILE A 44 -2.66 -10.28 10.94
N TRP A 45 -2.67 -9.07 11.49
CA TRP A 45 -1.95 -8.73 12.71
C TRP A 45 -2.79 -8.88 13.97
N GLN A 46 -4.09 -9.16 13.85
CA GLN A 46 -5.00 -9.32 15.01
C GLN A 46 -4.97 -8.08 15.92
N LYS A 47 -4.92 -6.89 15.30
CA LYS A 47 -4.91 -5.59 15.98
C LYS A 47 -6.12 -4.76 15.58
N ALA A 48 -6.47 -3.78 16.40
CA ALA A 48 -7.49 -2.82 16.01
C ALA A 48 -7.07 -2.09 14.71
N PRO A 49 -7.99 -1.88 13.75
CA PRO A 49 -7.68 -1.20 12.48
C PRO A 49 -7.17 0.23 12.71
N GLY A 50 -7.67 0.91 13.76
CA GLY A 50 -7.18 2.23 14.18
C GLY A 50 -5.93 2.21 15.06
N SER A 51 -5.27 1.06 15.24
CA SER A 51 -4.01 1.01 16.00
C SER A 51 -2.89 1.73 15.22
N TYR A 52 -1.96 2.35 15.96
CA TYR A 52 -0.81 3.04 15.36
C TYR A 52 -0.09 2.19 14.31
N SER A 53 0.10 0.89 14.58
CA SER A 53 0.74 -0.01 13.62
C SER A 53 -0.05 -0.18 12.32
N CYS A 54 -1.38 -0.33 12.39
CA CYS A 54 -2.19 -0.49 11.18
C CYS A 54 -2.25 0.81 10.39
N LEU A 55 -2.47 1.94 11.08
CA LEU A 55 -2.45 3.26 10.44
C LEU A 55 -1.12 3.49 9.71
N GLN A 56 0.01 3.24 10.38
CA GLN A 56 1.33 3.46 9.80
C GLN A 56 1.63 2.51 8.63
N ALA A 57 1.16 1.26 8.70
CA ALA A 57 1.35 0.28 7.64
C ALA A 57 0.50 0.59 6.37
N CYS A 58 -0.63 1.27 6.55
CA CYS A 58 -1.53 1.63 5.46
C CYS A 58 -1.27 3.01 4.85
N ILE A 59 -0.29 3.77 5.36
CA ILE A 59 0.14 5.03 4.73
C ILE A 59 0.66 4.75 3.32
N GLY A 60 -0.06 5.30 2.33
CA GLY A 60 0.29 5.16 0.91
C GLY A 60 -0.26 3.89 0.25
N ALA A 61 -1.22 3.21 0.89
CA ALA A 61 -1.95 2.10 0.29
C ALA A 61 -2.57 2.49 -1.07
N HIS A 62 -2.37 1.67 -2.09
CA HIS A 62 -2.89 1.87 -3.44
C HIS A 62 -3.93 0.80 -3.80
N PRO A 63 -4.92 1.11 -4.67
CA PRO A 63 -5.89 0.11 -5.14
C PRO A 63 -5.30 -1.15 -5.80
N ASP A 64 -4.04 -1.09 -6.24
CA ASP A 64 -3.34 -2.20 -6.90
C ASP A 64 -2.49 -3.03 -5.93
N ASP A 65 -2.49 -2.69 -4.63
CA ASP A 65 -1.73 -3.42 -3.63
C ASP A 65 -2.47 -4.70 -3.18
N ASP A 66 -1.73 -5.80 -3.07
CA ASP A 66 -2.20 -7.01 -2.41
C ASP A 66 -1.97 -6.88 -0.89
N PHE A 67 -3.02 -6.59 -0.12
CA PHE A 67 -2.95 -6.46 1.36
C PHE A 67 -2.87 -7.82 2.07
N ASP A 68 -1.81 -8.56 1.80
CA ASP A 68 -1.54 -9.88 2.33
C ASP A 68 -0.40 -9.89 3.37
N ARG A 69 -0.04 -11.08 3.87
CA ARG A 69 1.02 -11.21 4.87
C ARG A 69 2.37 -10.63 4.39
N PRO A 70 2.86 -10.94 3.17
CA PRO A 70 4.02 -10.28 2.60
C PRO A 70 3.98 -8.74 2.58
N TYR A 71 2.84 -8.13 2.25
CA TYR A 71 2.70 -6.66 2.30
C TYR A 71 2.97 -6.13 3.71
N PHE A 72 2.29 -6.71 4.70
CA PHE A 72 2.45 -6.28 6.08
C PHE A 72 3.84 -6.60 6.64
N ASP A 73 4.47 -7.72 6.27
CA ASP A 73 5.85 -8.01 6.68
C ASP A 73 6.84 -6.98 6.10
N ARG A 74 6.62 -6.45 4.88
CA ARG A 74 7.40 -5.33 4.33
C ARG A 74 7.17 -4.05 5.14
N ALA A 75 5.91 -3.74 5.46
CA ALA A 75 5.55 -2.57 6.25
C ALA A 75 6.21 -2.60 7.65
N ASP A 76 6.17 -3.74 8.34
CA ASP A 76 6.81 -3.92 9.64
C ASP A 76 8.32 -3.70 9.57
N ARG A 77 9.00 -4.25 8.55
CA ARG A 77 10.44 -4.01 8.33
C ARG A 77 10.73 -2.53 8.10
N LYS A 78 9.93 -1.85 7.29
CA LYS A 78 10.07 -0.41 7.02
C LYS A 78 9.90 0.39 8.31
N MET A 79 8.86 0.11 9.10
CA MET A 79 8.60 0.78 10.37
C MET A 79 9.75 0.59 11.38
N LYS A 80 10.28 -0.64 11.50
CA LYS A 80 11.43 -0.94 12.36
C LYS A 80 12.69 -0.19 11.92
N ALA A 81 12.96 -0.17 10.62
CA ALA A 81 14.10 0.57 10.06
C ALA A 81 13.97 2.08 10.32
N SER A 82 12.78 2.66 10.13
CA SER A 82 12.51 4.06 10.45
C SER A 82 12.70 4.36 11.94
N ALA A 83 12.15 3.53 12.83
CA ALA A 83 12.32 3.72 14.27
C ALA A 83 13.81 3.65 14.69
N GLN A 84 14.58 2.76 14.08
CA GLN A 84 16.02 2.68 14.31
C GLN A 84 16.76 3.91 13.77
N LEU A 85 16.39 4.38 12.58
CA LEU A 85 16.96 5.60 12.00
C LEU A 85 16.68 6.82 12.89
N ASP A 86 15.46 6.99 13.36
CA ASP A 86 15.06 8.10 14.22
C ASP A 86 15.86 8.09 15.55
N ALA A 87 16.03 6.91 16.14
CA ALA A 87 16.85 6.74 17.34
C ALA A 87 18.31 7.14 17.09
N ASN A 88 18.87 6.77 15.94
CA ASN A 88 20.23 7.13 15.56
C ASN A 88 20.39 8.63 15.35
N ILE A 89 19.45 9.26 14.64
CA ILE A 89 19.45 10.71 14.40
C ILE A 89 19.40 11.47 15.73
N ARG A 90 18.52 11.05 16.65
CA ARG A 90 18.42 11.67 17.97
C ARG A 90 19.73 11.56 18.75
N ARG A 91 20.33 10.38 18.79
CA ARG A 91 21.63 10.17 19.46
C ARG A 91 22.73 11.04 18.87
N LEU A 92 22.86 11.07 17.54
CA LEU A 92 23.86 11.92 16.86
C LEU A 92 23.63 13.40 17.15
N GLY A 93 22.36 13.84 17.22
CA GLY A 93 22.02 15.21 17.61
C GLY A 93 22.43 15.54 19.05
N GLU A 94 22.29 14.60 19.98
CA GLU A 94 22.73 14.75 21.38
C GLU A 94 24.26 14.83 21.48
N GLU A 95 24.98 13.94 20.79
CA GLU A 95 26.45 13.93 20.71
C GLU A 95 26.97 15.26 20.15
N LEU A 96 26.42 15.70 19.00
CA LEU A 96 26.83 16.94 18.36
C LEU A 96 26.50 18.18 19.21
N ALA A 97 25.36 18.18 19.91
CA ALA A 97 25.01 19.26 20.82
C ALA A 97 25.92 19.30 22.06
N ALA A 98 26.43 18.17 22.53
CA ALA A 98 27.43 18.13 23.59
C ALA A 98 28.77 18.72 23.11
N ASP A 99 29.23 18.29 21.93
CA ASP A 99 30.48 18.78 21.33
C ASP A 99 30.43 20.28 21.05
N ALA A 100 29.33 20.79 20.50
CA ALA A 100 29.15 22.21 20.25
C ALA A 100 29.19 23.06 21.54
N ARG A 101 28.62 22.56 22.64
CA ARG A 101 28.69 23.24 23.95
C ARG A 101 30.12 23.21 24.51
N ALA A 102 30.82 22.09 24.40
CA ALA A 102 32.20 21.97 24.85
C ALA A 102 33.14 22.91 24.07
N ALA A 103 32.96 23.01 22.75
CA ALA A 103 33.71 23.93 21.91
C ALA A 103 33.36 25.40 22.16
N GLY A 104 32.07 25.72 22.33
CA GLY A 104 31.59 27.08 22.55
C GLY A 104 31.84 27.62 23.97
N GLY A 105 32.03 26.74 24.97
CA GLY A 105 32.42 27.12 26.33
C GLY A 105 33.94 27.25 26.53
N ALA A 106 34.74 26.95 25.51
CA ALA A 106 36.20 27.10 25.50
C ALA A 106 36.67 28.42 24.85
N ALA A 107 35.73 29.30 24.47
CA ALA A 107 35.96 30.65 23.94
C ALA A 107 35.53 31.70 24.96
#